data_AF-A0A258UKZ1-F1
#
_entry.id   AF-A0A258UKZ1-F1
#
_cell.length_a   1.000
_cell.length_b   1.000
_cell.length_c   1.000
_cell.angle_alpha   90.00
_cell.angle_beta   90.00
_cell.angle_gamma   90.00
#
_symmetry.space_group_name_H-M   'P 1'
#
loop_
_entity.id
_entity.type
_entity.pdbx_description
1 polymer ?
#
loop_
_entity_poly.entity_id
_entity_poly.type
_entity_poly.pdbx_seq_one_letter_code
_entity_poly.pdbx_strand_id
1 'polypeptide(L)'
;VILFTSGSEGKPKGVVHSHKSVLANIAQTLAILDFNPTDKFMMVLPMFHAFGFTGSLLPILNGIKILVFPSPLQYKVIPEVIYDKGCTVLFATSTFLSNYAKFAHPYDFYKLRFVVAGAEKLNEEVRKTYHEKFGIRILEGYGTTECAPVLSANTPMANRHGSVGQLLPGIAHKLEPIPGIADGGVLLVKGENVMLGYYTFEAPAVLAPPEDGWYNTGDVVEMDAEGFIFIKGRVKRFAKVAGEMVSLEVVEKIAHTAAPEHQHAASTQYDMQRGENIVLFTTDPALKREDLQIVAKNLGSPELAIARKIVQLEEIPLLGTGKTDYVTLKQMAEAA
;
A
#
# COMPACT_ATOMS: atom_id res chain seq x y z
N VAL A 1 -17.00 2.08 14.98
CA VAL A 1 -17.14 2.16 13.50
C VAL A 1 -16.85 0.79 12.91
N ILE A 2 -17.50 0.41 11.81
CA ILE A 2 -17.25 -0.86 11.13
C ILE A 2 -16.86 -0.52 9.68
N LEU A 3 -15.68 -0.94 9.25
CA LEU A 3 -15.17 -0.74 7.89
C LEU A 3 -15.07 -2.08 7.19
N PHE A 4 -15.69 -2.22 6.03
CA PHE A 4 -15.63 -3.46 5.27
C PHE A 4 -14.40 -3.51 4.38
N THR A 5 -13.68 -4.62 4.42
CA THR A 5 -12.55 -4.90 3.53
C THR A 5 -12.89 -6.11 2.67
N SER A 6 -12.39 -6.14 1.43
CA SER A 6 -12.74 -7.18 0.46
C SER A 6 -12.19 -8.58 0.81
N GLY A 7 -11.27 -8.68 1.78
CA GLY A 7 -10.58 -9.93 2.12
C GLY A 7 -9.77 -10.48 0.95
N SER A 8 -8.72 -11.25 1.23
CA SER A 8 -8.04 -12.05 0.18
C SER A 8 -8.89 -13.24 -0.30
N GLU A 9 -10.05 -13.46 0.31
CA GLU A 9 -10.91 -14.65 0.18
C GLU A 9 -12.20 -14.38 -0.59
N GLY A 10 -12.34 -13.19 -1.20
CA GLY A 10 -13.49 -12.77 -1.99
C GLY A 10 -14.74 -12.39 -1.18
N LYS A 11 -14.90 -12.91 0.05
CA LYS A 11 -15.96 -12.51 0.96
C LYS A 11 -15.52 -11.35 1.86
N PRO A 12 -16.37 -10.31 2.04
CA PRO A 12 -16.01 -9.14 2.81
C PRO A 12 -15.90 -9.46 4.31
N LYS A 13 -14.95 -8.82 5.00
CA LYS A 13 -14.80 -8.87 6.46
C LYS A 13 -15.06 -7.47 7.03
N GLY A 14 -15.82 -7.38 8.11
CA GLY A 14 -16.09 -6.13 8.82
C GLY A 14 -15.03 -5.89 9.89
N VAL A 15 -14.18 -4.89 9.72
CA VAL A 15 -13.20 -4.45 10.72
C VAL A 15 -13.89 -3.56 11.74
N VAL A 16 -13.96 -4.02 12.99
CA VAL A 16 -14.68 -3.32 14.06
C VAL A 16 -13.71 -2.49 14.90
N HIS A 17 -13.88 -1.17 14.89
CA HIS A 17 -13.11 -0.26 15.74
C HIS A 17 -13.94 0.35 16.85
N SER A 18 -13.31 0.48 18.02
CA SER A 18 -13.80 1.34 19.10
C SER A 18 -13.50 2.81 18.81
N HIS A 19 -14.15 3.73 19.53
CA HIS A 19 -13.74 5.13 19.52
C HIS A 19 -12.29 5.29 19.99
N LYS A 20 -11.89 4.53 21.03
CA LYS A 20 -10.53 4.54 21.58
C LYS A 20 -9.49 4.23 20.51
N SER A 21 -9.70 3.21 19.66
CA SER A 21 -8.72 2.85 18.64
C SER A 21 -8.53 3.90 17.55
N VAL A 22 -9.62 4.57 17.15
CA VAL A 22 -9.53 5.67 16.19
C VAL A 22 -8.82 6.88 16.79
N LEU A 23 -9.18 7.26 18.03
CA LEU A 23 -8.55 8.38 18.72
C LEU A 23 -7.08 8.13 19.03
N ALA A 24 -6.72 6.89 19.39
CA ALA A 24 -5.34 6.48 19.59
C ALA A 24 -4.51 6.69 18.32
N ASN A 25 -5.00 6.25 17.15
CA ASN A 25 -4.26 6.42 15.89
C ASN A 25 -4.10 7.89 15.49
N ILE A 26 -5.12 8.72 15.74
CA ILE A 26 -5.04 10.17 15.53
C ILE A 26 -3.96 10.78 16.43
N ALA A 27 -3.96 10.47 17.73
CA ALA A 27 -2.96 10.96 18.68
C ALA A 27 -1.54 10.50 18.32
N GLN A 28 -1.39 9.24 17.92
CA GLN A 28 -0.14 8.66 17.44
C GLN A 28 0.40 9.37 16.19
N THR A 29 -0.49 9.72 15.25
CA THR A 29 -0.11 10.45 14.04
C THR A 29 0.32 11.89 14.36
N LEU A 30 -0.43 12.59 15.21
CA LEU A 30 -0.11 13.96 15.65
C LEU A 30 1.19 14.05 16.46
N ALA A 31 1.60 12.95 17.11
CA ALA A 31 2.86 12.89 17.84
C ALA A 31 4.10 12.96 16.93
N ILE A 32 3.96 12.64 15.64
CA ILE A 32 5.09 12.61 14.69
C ILE A 32 4.94 13.57 13.51
N LEU A 33 3.73 14.05 13.24
CA LEU A 33 3.42 15.03 12.21
C LEU A 33 2.81 16.27 12.85
N ASP A 34 3.55 17.36 12.81
CA ASP A 34 3.15 18.65 13.36
C ASP A 34 2.11 19.34 12.46
N PHE A 35 0.85 18.92 12.59
CA PHE A 35 -0.30 19.63 12.05
C PHE A 35 -0.79 20.68 13.04
N ASN A 36 -1.18 21.86 12.56
CA ASN A 36 -1.58 22.97 13.40
C ASN A 36 -2.85 23.66 12.87
N PRO A 37 -3.51 24.54 13.67
CA PRO A 37 -4.77 25.16 13.27
C PRO A 37 -4.73 26.07 12.04
N THR A 38 -3.55 26.46 11.56
CA THR A 38 -3.40 27.23 10.31
C THR A 38 -3.43 26.35 9.07
N ASP A 39 -3.33 25.02 9.25
CA ASP A 39 -3.45 24.08 8.15
C ASP A 39 -4.84 24.03 7.55
N LYS A 40 -4.84 23.61 6.28
CA LYS A 40 -6.05 23.27 5.55
C LYS A 40 -5.84 21.96 4.81
N PHE A 41 -6.53 20.94 5.26
CA PHE A 41 -6.51 19.61 4.67
C PHE A 41 -7.34 19.58 3.39
N MET A 42 -6.76 19.07 2.31
CA MET A 42 -7.49 18.61 1.14
C MET A 42 -7.73 17.11 1.30
N MET A 43 -8.99 16.73 1.53
CA MET A 43 -9.39 15.34 1.69
C MET A 43 -10.13 14.85 0.45
N VAL A 44 -9.42 14.07 -0.36
CA VAL A 44 -9.95 13.45 -1.58
C VAL A 44 -10.24 11.96 -1.41
N LEU A 45 -9.76 11.36 -0.31
CA LEU A 45 -9.90 9.93 -0.08
C LEU A 45 -11.32 9.57 0.37
N PRO A 46 -11.91 8.48 -0.14
CA PRO A 46 -13.26 8.10 0.26
C PRO A 46 -13.32 7.72 1.74
N MET A 47 -14.30 8.25 2.47
CA MET A 47 -14.47 8.01 3.90
C MET A 47 -14.91 6.58 4.26
N PHE A 48 -15.30 5.76 3.26
CA PHE A 48 -15.54 4.33 3.49
C PHE A 48 -14.24 3.50 3.54
N HIS A 49 -13.10 4.10 3.16
CA HIS A 49 -11.77 3.52 3.41
C HIS A 49 -11.18 4.11 4.71
N ALA A 50 -10.50 3.28 5.50
CA ALA A 50 -9.91 3.71 6.78
C ALA A 50 -8.99 4.93 6.66
N PHE A 51 -8.22 5.04 5.56
CA PHE A 51 -7.31 6.17 5.35
C PHE A 51 -8.08 7.49 5.14
N GLY A 52 -9.15 7.48 4.35
CA GLY A 52 -10.04 8.63 4.21
C GLY A 52 -10.84 8.89 5.50
N PHE A 53 -11.29 7.86 6.18
CA PHE A 53 -12.08 7.96 7.42
C PHE A 53 -11.28 8.63 8.56
N THR A 54 -10.20 8.01 9.02
CA THR A 54 -9.37 8.55 10.11
C THR A 54 -8.69 9.84 9.68
N GLY A 55 -8.23 9.92 8.42
CA GLY A 55 -7.64 11.14 7.87
C GLY A 55 -8.59 12.32 7.85
N SER A 56 -9.91 12.10 7.73
CA SER A 56 -10.93 13.16 7.83
C SER A 56 -11.21 13.56 9.27
N LEU A 57 -11.25 12.57 10.18
CA LEU A 57 -11.51 12.82 11.60
C LEU A 57 -10.35 13.57 12.27
N LEU A 58 -9.10 13.32 11.86
CA LEU A 58 -7.92 13.98 12.42
C LEU A 58 -8.07 15.52 12.43
N PRO A 59 -8.29 16.22 11.30
CA PRO A 59 -8.44 17.67 11.32
C PRO A 59 -9.71 18.12 12.04
N ILE A 60 -10.83 17.41 11.86
CA ILE A 60 -12.13 17.74 12.50
C ILE A 60 -12.01 17.77 14.02
N LEU A 61 -11.38 16.75 14.60
CA LEU A 61 -11.25 16.59 16.05
C LEU A 61 -10.16 17.48 16.66
N ASN A 62 -9.32 18.12 15.84
CA ASN A 62 -8.20 18.95 16.30
C ASN A 62 -8.34 20.43 15.88
N GLY A 63 -9.53 20.86 15.46
CA GLY A 63 -9.80 22.27 15.12
C GLY A 63 -9.07 22.75 13.85
N ILE A 64 -8.68 21.83 12.97
CA ILE A 64 -7.98 22.12 11.72
C ILE A 64 -9.00 22.15 10.57
N LYS A 65 -8.81 23.08 9.64
CA LYS A 65 -9.71 23.21 8.49
C LYS A 65 -9.56 22.00 7.57
N ILE A 66 -10.67 21.45 7.10
CA ILE A 66 -10.73 20.39 6.10
C ILE A 66 -11.64 20.80 4.95
N LEU A 67 -11.19 20.55 3.74
CA LEU A 67 -12.00 20.59 2.53
C LEU A 67 -12.18 19.15 2.06
N VAL A 68 -13.43 18.68 2.07
CA VAL A 68 -13.79 17.35 1.58
C VAL A 68 -14.16 17.46 0.12
N PHE A 69 -13.51 16.68 -0.73
CA PHE A 69 -13.79 16.62 -2.15
C PHE A 69 -14.51 15.31 -2.50
N PRO A 70 -15.66 15.33 -3.18
CA PRO A 70 -16.53 14.15 -3.31
C PRO A 70 -15.92 12.95 -4.04
N SER A 71 -15.00 13.20 -4.98
CA SER A 71 -14.38 12.14 -5.78
C SER A 71 -12.92 12.44 -6.06
N PRO A 72 -11.99 11.50 -5.78
CA PRO A 72 -10.58 11.69 -6.08
C PRO A 72 -10.29 11.70 -7.59
N LEU A 73 -11.26 11.33 -8.44
CA LEU A 73 -11.08 11.13 -9.88
C LEU A 73 -11.15 12.43 -10.70
N GLN A 74 -11.46 13.57 -10.09
CA GLN A 74 -11.47 14.87 -10.78
C GLN A 74 -10.06 15.44 -10.91
N TYR A 75 -9.22 14.75 -11.68
CA TYR A 75 -7.78 14.97 -11.70
C TYR A 75 -7.33 16.37 -12.16
N LYS A 76 -8.17 17.06 -12.93
CA LYS A 76 -7.93 18.45 -13.37
C LYS A 76 -8.37 19.50 -12.35
N VAL A 77 -9.51 19.25 -11.69
CA VAL A 77 -10.15 20.22 -10.78
C VAL A 77 -9.48 20.24 -9.41
N ILE A 78 -9.05 19.07 -8.92
CA ILE A 78 -8.45 18.96 -7.57
C ILE A 78 -7.19 19.81 -7.41
N PRO A 79 -6.23 19.85 -8.35
CA PRO A 79 -5.09 20.77 -8.27
C PRO A 79 -5.49 22.24 -8.21
N GLU A 80 -6.41 22.68 -9.07
CA GLU A 80 -6.92 24.06 -9.07
C GLU A 80 -7.59 24.41 -7.74
N VAL A 81 -8.34 23.49 -7.15
CA VAL A 81 -8.98 23.68 -5.84
C VAL A 81 -7.95 23.75 -4.72
N ILE A 82 -6.90 22.93 -4.75
CA ILE A 82 -5.79 23.01 -3.78
C ILE A 82 -5.16 24.40 -3.82
N TYR A 83 -4.95 24.94 -5.02
CA TYR A 83 -4.43 26.29 -5.21
C TYR A 83 -5.40 27.37 -4.71
N ASP A 84 -6.63 27.40 -5.23
CA ASP A 84 -7.65 28.41 -4.94
C ASP A 84 -7.99 28.46 -3.45
N LYS A 85 -8.11 27.30 -2.82
CA LYS A 85 -8.40 27.20 -1.40
C LYS A 85 -7.14 27.29 -0.55
N GLY A 86 -5.94 27.27 -1.12
CA GLY A 86 -4.68 27.32 -0.40
C GLY A 86 -4.55 26.20 0.63
N CYS A 87 -4.81 24.96 0.21
CA CYS A 87 -4.63 23.78 1.05
C CYS A 87 -3.14 23.57 1.35
N THR A 88 -2.84 23.07 2.56
CA THR A 88 -1.46 22.86 3.05
C THR A 88 -1.13 21.38 3.25
N VAL A 89 -2.15 20.52 3.37
CA VAL A 89 -1.99 19.08 3.59
C VAL A 89 -2.81 18.31 2.57
N LEU A 90 -2.20 17.32 1.92
CA LEU A 90 -2.86 16.39 1.02
C LEU A 90 -2.52 14.95 1.40
N PHE A 91 -3.54 14.14 1.64
CA PHE A 91 -3.42 12.68 1.74
C PHE A 91 -3.97 12.05 0.48
N ALA A 92 -3.19 11.16 -0.14
CA ALA A 92 -3.56 10.51 -1.39
C ALA A 92 -2.83 9.17 -1.55
N THR A 93 -3.22 8.40 -2.56
CA THR A 93 -2.45 7.23 -3.01
C THR A 93 -1.46 7.64 -4.09
N SER A 94 -0.47 6.79 -4.39
CA SER A 94 0.50 7.03 -5.48
C SER A 94 -0.20 7.28 -6.83
N THR A 95 -1.26 6.53 -7.11
CA THR A 95 -2.06 6.60 -8.33
C THR A 95 -2.79 7.94 -8.45
N PHE A 96 -3.39 8.41 -7.37
CA PHE A 96 -4.04 9.72 -7.38
C PHE A 96 -3.02 10.85 -7.53
N LEU A 97 -1.90 10.78 -6.81
CA LEU A 97 -0.80 11.75 -6.95
C LEU A 97 -0.27 11.79 -8.39
N SER A 98 -0.03 10.63 -9.02
CA SER A 98 0.37 10.54 -10.42
C SER A 98 -0.59 11.29 -11.34
N ASN A 99 -1.89 11.03 -11.20
CA ASN A 99 -2.89 11.65 -12.06
C ASN A 99 -3.07 13.15 -11.78
N TYR A 100 -2.97 13.60 -10.53
CA TYR A 100 -2.96 15.03 -10.22
C TYR A 100 -1.73 15.71 -10.85
N ALA A 101 -0.55 15.10 -10.74
CA ALA A 101 0.68 15.65 -11.30
C ALA A 101 0.65 15.80 -12.82
N LYS A 102 -0.05 14.91 -13.54
CA LYS A 102 -0.25 15.00 -15.00
C LYS A 102 -0.96 16.29 -15.41
N PHE A 103 -1.96 16.74 -14.65
CA PHE A 103 -2.78 17.91 -15.02
C PHE A 103 -2.42 19.19 -14.27
N ALA A 104 -1.78 19.09 -13.11
CA ALA A 104 -1.44 20.25 -12.28
C ALA A 104 -0.39 21.16 -12.95
N HIS A 105 -0.58 22.47 -12.85
CA HIS A 105 0.46 23.46 -13.09
C HIS A 105 1.50 23.43 -11.95
N PRO A 106 2.80 23.71 -12.19
CA PRO A 106 3.82 23.78 -11.14
C PRO A 106 3.45 24.63 -9.90
N TYR A 107 2.60 25.64 -10.07
CA TYR A 107 2.14 26.49 -8.98
C TYR A 107 0.95 25.94 -8.18
N ASP A 108 0.22 24.93 -8.66
CA ASP A 108 -1.04 24.51 -8.03
C ASP A 108 -0.84 24.01 -6.58
N PHE A 109 0.36 23.49 -6.31
CA PHE A 109 0.71 22.89 -5.02
C PHE A 109 1.63 23.75 -4.15
N TYR A 110 1.85 25.03 -4.49
CA TYR A 110 2.84 25.89 -3.84
C TYR A 110 2.68 26.05 -2.31
N LYS A 111 1.46 25.87 -1.78
CA LYS A 111 1.17 25.93 -0.33
C LYS A 111 1.20 24.58 0.37
N LEU A 112 1.25 23.47 -0.36
CA LEU A 112 1.34 22.15 0.25
C LEU A 112 2.68 22.02 0.97
N ARG A 113 2.61 21.82 2.29
CA ARG A 113 3.77 21.50 3.13
C ARG A 113 3.84 20.02 3.48
N PHE A 114 2.69 19.33 3.44
CA PHE A 114 2.60 17.90 3.64
C PHE A 114 1.86 17.24 2.48
N VAL A 115 2.55 16.32 1.81
CA VAL A 115 1.93 15.37 0.90
C VAL A 115 2.29 13.97 1.41
N VAL A 116 1.28 13.25 1.91
CA VAL A 116 1.47 11.91 2.46
C VAL A 116 0.83 10.90 1.52
N ALA A 117 1.64 9.93 1.08
CA ALA A 117 1.22 8.80 0.28
C ALA A 117 1.08 7.55 1.15
N GLY A 118 0.00 6.79 0.94
CA GLY A 118 -0.21 5.51 1.62
C GLY A 118 -1.22 4.63 0.88
N ALA A 119 -1.61 3.53 1.53
CA ALA A 119 -2.50 2.48 1.01
C ALA A 119 -1.98 1.66 -0.19
N GLU A 120 -0.93 2.12 -0.86
CA GLU A 120 -0.18 1.40 -1.89
C GLU A 120 1.27 1.88 -1.91
N LYS A 121 2.14 1.13 -2.60
CA LYS A 121 3.54 1.49 -2.77
C LYS A 121 3.67 2.77 -3.59
N LEU A 122 4.50 3.70 -3.14
CA LEU A 122 4.80 4.91 -3.91
C LEU A 122 5.63 4.56 -5.15
N ASN A 123 5.16 5.02 -6.31
CA ASN A 123 5.90 4.91 -7.55
C ASN A 123 7.04 5.94 -7.57
N GLU A 124 8.25 5.51 -7.94
CA GLU A 124 9.43 6.37 -7.95
C GLU A 124 9.34 7.53 -8.95
N GLU A 125 8.68 7.34 -10.11
CA GLU A 125 8.41 8.43 -11.05
C GLU A 125 7.45 9.46 -10.48
N VAL A 126 6.49 9.04 -9.64
CA VAL A 126 5.61 9.97 -8.92
C VAL A 126 6.42 10.78 -7.91
N ARG A 127 7.29 10.12 -7.13
CA ARG A 127 8.19 10.81 -6.21
C ARG A 127 9.06 11.84 -6.93
N LYS A 128 9.71 11.42 -8.02
CA LYS A 128 10.57 12.26 -8.85
C LYS A 128 9.80 13.45 -9.41
N THR A 129 8.63 13.21 -10.00
CA THR A 129 7.77 14.25 -10.56
C THR A 129 7.41 15.29 -9.49
N TYR A 130 7.00 14.86 -8.30
CA TYR A 130 6.64 15.80 -7.24
C TYR A 130 7.83 16.62 -6.74
N HIS A 131 9.01 16.01 -6.67
CA HIS A 131 10.23 16.70 -6.31
C HIS A 131 10.65 17.73 -7.36
N GLU A 132 10.74 17.33 -8.64
CA GLU A 132 11.26 18.17 -9.72
C GLU A 132 10.26 19.24 -10.18
N LYS A 133 8.98 18.88 -10.32
CA LYS A 133 7.94 19.78 -10.87
C LYS A 133 7.37 20.73 -9.82
N PHE A 134 7.23 20.28 -8.57
CA PHE A 134 6.54 21.04 -7.52
C PHE A 134 7.44 21.40 -6.34
N GLY A 135 8.68 20.89 -6.27
CA GLY A 135 9.55 21.07 -5.10
C GLY A 135 9.06 20.34 -3.85
N ILE A 136 8.18 19.34 -4.00
CA ILE A 136 7.50 18.67 -2.89
C ILE A 136 8.12 17.30 -2.63
N ARG A 137 8.45 17.05 -1.37
CA ARG A 137 8.82 15.72 -0.88
C ARG A 137 7.57 14.98 -0.42
N ILE A 138 7.23 13.89 -1.09
CA ILE A 138 6.17 12.97 -0.64
C ILE A 138 6.70 12.16 0.55
N LEU A 139 5.90 12.10 1.61
CA LEU A 139 6.14 11.25 2.78
C LEU A 139 5.33 9.96 2.63
N GLU A 140 5.99 8.81 2.67
CA GLU A 140 5.30 7.51 2.64
C GLU A 140 4.89 7.07 4.04
N GLY A 141 3.65 6.59 4.14
CA GLY A 141 3.13 5.92 5.32
C GLY A 141 2.56 4.55 4.99
N TYR A 142 2.62 3.66 5.96
CA TYR A 142 2.08 2.31 5.89
C TYR A 142 1.05 2.10 6.99
N GLY A 143 0.08 1.25 6.69
CA GLY A 143 -1.02 0.98 7.59
C GLY A 143 -2.00 -0.05 7.04
N THR A 144 -2.82 -0.60 7.92
CA THR A 144 -3.90 -1.53 7.59
C THR A 144 -5.21 -1.00 8.14
N THR A 145 -6.35 -1.43 7.60
CA THR A 145 -7.66 -0.97 8.10
C THR A 145 -7.78 -1.26 9.59
N GLU A 146 -7.28 -2.42 10.00
CA GLU A 146 -7.28 -3.02 11.33
C GLU A 146 -6.47 -2.25 12.37
N CYS A 147 -5.65 -1.28 11.96
CA CYS A 147 -4.82 -0.46 12.85
C CYS A 147 -5.19 1.03 12.83
N ALA A 148 -6.41 1.32 12.35
CA ALA A 148 -7.10 2.60 12.39
C ALA A 148 -6.54 3.86 11.67
N PRO A 149 -5.80 3.83 10.53
CA PRO A 149 -5.08 2.75 9.89
C PRO A 149 -3.55 2.81 10.03
N VAL A 150 -2.99 3.96 10.44
CA VAL A 150 -1.57 4.24 10.24
C VAL A 150 -0.71 3.45 11.22
N LEU A 151 0.28 2.71 10.73
CA LEU A 151 1.24 1.96 11.52
C LEU A 151 2.60 2.63 11.56
N SER A 152 3.04 3.20 10.44
CA SER A 152 4.32 3.89 10.32
C SER A 152 4.24 5.02 9.31
N ALA A 153 5.11 6.01 9.45
CA ALA A 153 5.25 7.06 8.45
C ALA A 153 6.65 7.68 8.44
N ASN A 154 7.11 8.07 7.25
CA ASN A 154 8.22 9.00 7.13
C ASN A 154 7.77 10.39 7.60
N THR A 155 8.69 11.12 8.22
CA THR A 155 8.46 12.51 8.65
C THR A 155 9.43 13.44 7.92
N PRO A 156 9.24 14.76 7.99
CA PRO A 156 10.22 15.67 7.41
C PRO A 156 11.63 15.53 7.97
N MET A 157 11.76 15.12 9.23
CA MET A 157 13.03 14.97 9.97
C MET A 157 13.61 13.56 9.87
N ALA A 158 12.76 12.54 9.75
CA ALA A 158 13.14 11.13 9.62
C ALA A 158 12.48 10.55 8.36
N ASN A 159 13.19 10.66 7.23
CA ASN A 159 12.74 10.15 5.94
C ASN A 159 13.83 9.28 5.33
N ARG A 160 13.49 8.03 5.00
CA ARG A 160 14.39 7.10 4.35
C ARG A 160 13.77 6.58 3.06
N HIS A 161 14.48 6.78 1.96
CA HIS A 161 14.06 6.34 0.63
C HIS A 161 13.79 4.83 0.61
N GLY A 162 12.67 4.44 0.00
CA GLY A 162 12.23 3.05 -0.06
C GLY A 162 11.64 2.48 1.24
N SER A 163 11.69 3.22 2.36
CA SER A 163 11.04 2.84 3.61
C SER A 163 9.64 3.42 3.70
N VAL A 164 8.80 2.82 4.55
CA VAL A 164 7.50 3.37 4.97
C VAL A 164 7.59 4.05 6.34
N GLY A 165 8.79 4.49 6.71
CA GLY A 165 9.08 5.19 7.96
C GLY A 165 9.21 4.28 9.17
N GLN A 166 9.15 4.90 10.35
CA GLN A 166 9.21 4.23 11.65
C GLN A 166 7.80 4.03 12.21
N LEU A 167 7.62 3.01 13.06
CA LEU A 167 6.33 2.77 13.73
C LEU A 167 5.89 3.99 14.54
N LEU A 168 4.57 4.21 14.58
CA LEU A 168 4.02 5.24 15.44
C LEU A 168 4.25 4.91 16.93
N PRO A 169 4.32 5.93 17.80
CA PRO A 169 4.49 5.73 19.24
C PRO A 169 3.41 4.83 19.84
N GLY A 170 3.79 4.02 20.84
CA GLY A 170 2.84 3.15 21.56
C GLY A 170 2.37 1.92 20.78
N ILE A 171 2.98 1.61 19.63
CA ILE A 171 2.78 0.35 18.91
C ILE A 171 3.91 -0.61 19.28
N ALA A 172 3.56 -1.68 20.00
CA ALA A 172 4.43 -2.83 20.16
C ALA A 172 4.45 -3.64 18.85
N HIS A 173 5.61 -4.20 18.51
CA HIS A 173 5.76 -5.03 17.32
C HIS A 173 6.63 -6.25 17.61
N LYS A 174 6.47 -7.29 16.79
CA LYS A 174 7.39 -8.41 16.68
C LYS A 174 7.40 -8.89 15.22
N LEU A 175 8.52 -9.47 14.81
CA LEU A 175 8.65 -10.12 13.50
C LEU A 175 8.61 -11.62 13.70
N GLU A 176 7.65 -12.30 13.05
CA GLU A 176 7.62 -13.75 13.01
C GLU A 176 8.48 -14.25 11.83
N PRO A 177 9.55 -15.03 12.08
CA PRO A 177 10.44 -15.49 11.02
C PRO A 177 9.71 -16.36 10.00
N ILE A 178 10.11 -16.24 8.73
CA ILE A 178 9.61 -17.07 7.64
C ILE A 178 10.75 -17.90 7.09
N PRO A 179 10.65 -19.24 7.05
CA PRO A 179 11.65 -20.08 6.41
C PRO A 179 11.89 -19.64 4.95
N GLY A 180 13.15 -19.35 4.61
CA GLY A 180 13.54 -18.87 3.28
C GLY A 180 13.60 -17.36 3.11
N ILE A 181 13.36 -16.57 4.16
CA ILE A 181 13.59 -15.12 4.20
C ILE A 181 14.55 -14.83 5.36
N ALA A 182 15.79 -14.46 5.04
CA ALA A 182 16.83 -14.24 6.05
C ALA A 182 16.67 -12.88 6.77
N ASP A 183 16.41 -11.82 6.01
CA ASP A 183 16.45 -10.43 6.49
C ASP A 183 15.04 -9.85 6.72
N GLY A 184 14.12 -10.62 7.32
CA GLY A 184 12.77 -10.13 7.58
C GLY A 184 11.81 -11.15 8.16
N GLY A 185 10.60 -10.68 8.48
CA GLY A 185 9.55 -11.53 9.04
C GLY A 185 8.17 -10.93 8.85
N VAL A 186 7.14 -11.70 9.20
CA VAL A 186 5.76 -11.19 9.22
C VAL A 186 5.64 -10.17 10.34
N LEU A 187 5.14 -8.99 10.03
CA LEU A 187 4.92 -7.95 11.03
C LEU A 187 3.65 -8.28 11.85
N LEU A 188 3.83 -8.43 13.16
CA LEU A 188 2.73 -8.46 14.11
C LEU A 188 2.80 -7.20 14.97
N VAL A 189 1.64 -6.57 15.18
CA VAL A 189 1.52 -5.32 15.93
C VAL A 189 0.49 -5.43 17.03
N LYS A 190 0.73 -4.70 18.11
CA LYS A 190 -0.19 -4.58 19.24
C LYS A 190 -0.15 -3.15 19.75
N GLY A 191 -1.32 -2.55 19.93
CA GLY A 191 -1.43 -1.16 20.35
C GLY A 191 -2.89 -0.76 20.51
N GLU A 192 -3.11 0.41 21.09
CA GLU A 192 -4.46 0.93 21.32
C GLU A 192 -5.22 1.23 20.03
N ASN A 193 -4.50 1.42 18.92
CA ASN A 193 -5.06 1.63 17.58
C ASN A 193 -5.55 0.35 16.88
N VAL A 194 -5.26 -0.83 17.43
CA VAL A 194 -5.71 -2.11 16.88
C VAL A 194 -7.24 -2.25 17.03
N MET A 195 -7.88 -2.79 16.01
CA MET A 195 -9.31 -3.09 15.99
C MET A 195 -9.75 -3.99 17.15
N LEU A 196 -11.04 -3.96 17.47
CA LEU A 196 -11.65 -4.90 18.40
C LEU A 196 -11.73 -6.33 17.83
N GLY A 197 -11.79 -6.47 16.51
CA GLY A 197 -11.90 -7.75 15.83
C GLY A 197 -12.64 -7.66 14.50
N TYR A 198 -12.83 -8.82 13.89
CA TYR A 198 -13.61 -8.97 12.66
C TYR A 198 -15.04 -9.45 12.92
N TYR A 199 -15.97 -8.97 12.11
CA TYR A 199 -17.15 -9.73 11.72
C TYR A 199 -16.87 -10.46 10.41
N THR A 200 -17.03 -11.78 10.39
CA THR A 200 -16.85 -12.60 9.18
C THR A 200 -18.20 -12.83 8.49
N PHE A 201 -18.17 -13.18 7.22
CA PHE A 201 -19.39 -13.52 6.47
C PHE A 201 -20.14 -14.70 7.12
N GLU A 202 -19.39 -15.69 7.62
CA GLU A 202 -19.91 -16.89 8.27
C GLU A 202 -20.47 -16.61 9.67
N ALA A 203 -20.00 -15.54 10.33
CA ALA A 203 -20.42 -15.16 11.68
C ALA A 203 -20.56 -13.62 11.82
N PRO A 204 -21.53 -13.00 11.14
CA PRO A 204 -21.58 -11.54 10.96
C PRO A 204 -21.88 -10.74 12.24
N ALA A 205 -22.25 -11.40 13.33
CA ALA A 205 -22.54 -10.79 14.63
C ALA A 205 -21.66 -11.35 15.76
N VAL A 206 -20.69 -12.22 15.45
CA VAL A 206 -19.75 -12.76 16.43
C VAL A 206 -18.42 -12.08 16.20
N LEU A 207 -18.00 -11.29 17.18
CA LEU A 207 -16.74 -10.57 17.09
C LEU A 207 -15.56 -11.55 17.29
N ALA A 208 -14.70 -11.64 16.29
CA ALA A 208 -13.45 -12.41 16.35
C ALA A 208 -12.27 -11.46 16.63
N PRO A 209 -11.83 -11.32 17.90
CA PRO A 209 -10.71 -10.43 18.25
C PRO A 209 -9.36 -10.99 17.77
N PRO A 210 -8.32 -10.13 17.63
CA PRO A 210 -6.95 -10.61 17.44
C PRO A 210 -6.49 -11.48 18.61
N GLU A 211 -5.76 -12.56 18.31
CA GLU A 211 -5.21 -13.49 19.31
C GLU A 211 -4.22 -12.75 20.23
N ASP A 212 -4.44 -12.82 21.54
CA ASP A 212 -3.67 -12.10 22.57
C ASP A 212 -3.52 -10.59 22.32
N GLY A 213 -4.41 -10.00 21.52
CA GLY A 213 -4.35 -8.60 21.08
C GLY A 213 -3.27 -8.29 20.05
N TRP A 214 -2.59 -9.31 19.50
CA TRP A 214 -1.65 -9.16 18.40
C TRP A 214 -2.37 -9.29 17.06
N TYR A 215 -2.27 -8.24 16.25
CA TYR A 215 -2.74 -8.27 14.87
C TYR A 215 -1.60 -8.67 13.94
N ASN A 216 -1.81 -9.73 13.18
CA ASN A 216 -0.92 -10.15 12.11
C ASN A 216 -1.28 -9.41 10.82
N THR A 217 -0.37 -8.58 10.32
CA THR A 217 -0.62 -7.75 9.12
C THR A 217 -0.61 -8.57 7.83
N GLY A 218 0.03 -9.75 7.86
CA GLY A 218 0.31 -10.56 6.67
C GLY A 218 1.37 -9.95 5.74
N ASP A 219 1.98 -8.82 6.13
CA ASP A 219 3.03 -8.14 5.39
C ASP A 219 4.40 -8.56 5.93
N VAL A 220 5.31 -8.94 5.02
CA VAL A 220 6.69 -9.27 5.32
C VAL A 220 7.51 -8.00 5.27
N VAL A 221 8.23 -7.71 6.35
CA VAL A 221 9.02 -6.50 6.46
C VAL A 221 10.45 -6.81 6.93
N GLU A 222 11.34 -5.94 6.51
CA GLU A 222 12.66 -5.76 7.12
C GLU A 222 12.64 -4.48 7.95
N MET A 223 13.31 -4.49 9.09
CA MET A 223 13.52 -3.31 9.93
C MET A 223 15.01 -3.06 10.08
N ASP A 224 15.47 -1.86 9.72
CA ASP A 224 16.87 -1.51 9.89
C ASP A 224 17.22 -1.14 11.35
N ALA A 225 18.50 -0.88 11.60
CA ALA A 225 19.00 -0.53 12.93
C ALA A 225 18.44 0.78 13.51
N GLU A 226 17.88 1.65 12.66
CA GLU A 226 17.23 2.90 13.06
C GLU A 226 15.71 2.74 13.17
N GLY A 227 15.17 1.55 12.90
CA GLY A 227 13.75 1.23 13.02
C GLY A 227 12.91 1.63 11.81
N PHE A 228 13.52 1.96 10.67
CA PHE A 228 12.77 2.17 9.44
C PHE A 228 12.30 0.83 8.88
N ILE A 229 11.05 0.80 8.42
CA ILE A 229 10.40 -0.39 7.89
C ILE A 229 10.49 -0.41 6.36
N PHE A 230 10.92 -1.54 5.81
CA PHE A 230 10.93 -1.82 4.37
C PHE A 230 9.99 -2.98 4.08
N ILE A 231 8.94 -2.72 3.31
CA ILE A 231 7.97 -3.76 2.92
C ILE A 231 8.58 -4.61 1.81
N LYS A 232 8.68 -5.93 2.04
CA LYS A 232 9.19 -6.92 1.08
C LYS A 232 8.07 -7.56 0.25
N GLY A 233 6.84 -7.50 0.76
CA GLY A 233 5.63 -7.97 0.10
C GLY A 233 4.67 -8.58 1.12
N ARG A 234 3.67 -9.33 0.63
CA ARG A 234 2.73 -10.08 1.48
C ARG A 234 3.06 -11.55 1.53
N VAL A 235 2.91 -12.20 2.68
CA VAL A 235 3.18 -13.65 2.85
C VAL A 235 2.47 -14.49 1.79
N LYS A 236 1.18 -14.21 1.55
CA LYS A 236 0.37 -14.90 0.53
C LYS A 236 0.79 -14.61 -0.92
N ARG A 237 1.71 -13.67 -1.12
CA ARG A 237 2.25 -13.20 -2.41
C ARG A 237 3.73 -13.58 -2.57
N PHE A 238 4.20 -14.58 -1.82
CA PHE A 238 5.46 -15.25 -2.07
C PHE A 238 5.22 -16.61 -2.71
N ALA A 239 6.04 -16.93 -3.71
CA ALA A 239 6.13 -18.26 -4.30
C ALA A 239 7.31 -19.02 -3.67
N LYS A 240 7.11 -20.28 -3.29
CA LYS A 240 8.17 -21.14 -2.80
C LYS A 240 8.83 -21.89 -3.95
N VAL A 241 9.72 -21.20 -4.67
CA VAL A 241 10.42 -21.75 -5.84
C VAL A 241 11.76 -22.35 -5.39
N ALA A 242 11.98 -23.63 -5.68
CA ALA A 242 13.22 -24.33 -5.33
C ALA A 242 13.61 -24.24 -3.83
N GLY A 243 12.64 -24.08 -2.93
CA GLY A 243 12.86 -23.95 -1.49
C GLY A 243 13.08 -22.51 -1.00
N GLU A 244 13.19 -21.54 -1.90
CA GLU A 244 13.32 -20.11 -1.56
C GLU A 244 11.99 -19.36 -1.72
N MET A 245 11.79 -18.34 -0.88
CA MET A 245 10.59 -17.49 -0.92
C MET A 245 10.83 -16.32 -1.87
N VAL A 246 10.21 -16.39 -3.05
CA VAL A 246 10.32 -15.37 -4.09
C VAL A 246 9.09 -14.47 -4.08
N SER A 247 9.29 -13.17 -3.86
CA SER A 247 8.19 -12.19 -3.89
C SER A 247 7.62 -12.02 -5.30
N LEU A 248 6.32 -12.26 -5.47
CA LEU A 248 5.64 -12.05 -6.74
C LEU A 248 5.64 -10.58 -7.18
N GLU A 249 5.76 -9.65 -6.22
CA GLU A 249 5.90 -8.21 -6.51
C GLU A 249 7.24 -7.89 -7.16
N VAL A 250 8.30 -8.65 -6.85
CA VAL A 250 9.60 -8.51 -7.52
C VAL A 250 9.49 -8.95 -8.98
N VAL A 251 8.76 -10.04 -9.25
CA VAL A 251 8.48 -10.52 -10.60
C VAL A 251 7.73 -9.45 -11.41
N GLU A 252 6.68 -8.88 -10.81
CA GLU A 252 5.88 -7.81 -11.42
C GLU A 252 6.70 -6.55 -11.67
N LYS A 253 7.59 -6.17 -10.74
CA LYS A 253 8.51 -5.04 -10.91
C LYS A 253 9.45 -5.24 -12.10
N ILE A 254 9.99 -6.45 -12.26
CA ILE A 254 10.84 -6.80 -13.42
C ILE A 254 10.04 -6.63 -14.71
N ALA A 255 8.81 -7.17 -14.77
CA ALA A 255 7.95 -7.06 -15.94
C ALA A 255 7.56 -5.61 -16.26
N HIS A 256 7.17 -4.82 -15.26
CA HIS A 256 6.86 -3.40 -15.43
C HIS A 256 8.07 -2.57 -15.89
N THR A 257 9.28 -2.93 -15.47
CA THR A 257 10.49 -2.23 -15.94
C THR A 257 10.83 -2.62 -17.38
N ALA A 258 10.57 -3.88 -17.77
CA ALA A 258 10.76 -4.34 -19.14
C ALA A 258 9.75 -3.74 -20.13
N ALA A 259 8.48 -3.63 -19.71
CA ALA A 259 7.36 -3.17 -20.54
C ALA A 259 6.46 -2.19 -19.75
N PRO A 260 6.88 -0.92 -19.57
CA PRO A 260 6.22 0.04 -18.68
C PRO A 260 4.83 0.47 -19.14
N GLU A 261 4.55 0.41 -20.45
CA GLU A 261 3.26 0.79 -21.04
C GLU A 261 2.19 -0.32 -20.93
N HIS A 262 2.55 -1.47 -20.38
CA HIS A 262 1.68 -2.65 -20.28
C HIS A 262 1.39 -3.05 -18.84
N GLN A 263 0.32 -3.82 -18.66
CA GLN A 263 -0.09 -4.34 -17.37
C GLN A 263 0.49 -5.73 -17.17
N HIS A 264 0.95 -5.99 -15.94
CA HIS A 264 1.57 -7.26 -15.57
C HIS A 264 1.06 -7.71 -14.20
N ALA A 265 0.89 -9.01 -14.04
CA ALA A 265 0.53 -9.61 -12.76
C ALA A 265 1.12 -11.02 -12.64
N ALA A 266 1.68 -11.35 -11.49
CA ALA A 266 2.29 -12.64 -11.23
C ALA A 266 1.40 -13.49 -10.30
N SER A 267 1.36 -14.79 -10.58
CA SER A 267 0.68 -15.80 -9.77
C SER A 267 1.53 -17.06 -9.67
N THR A 268 1.15 -18.00 -8.82
CA THR A 268 1.84 -19.29 -8.69
C THR A 268 1.07 -20.44 -9.33
N GLN A 269 1.79 -21.40 -9.87
CA GLN A 269 1.26 -22.67 -10.35
C GLN A 269 2.03 -23.80 -9.68
N TYR A 270 1.33 -24.82 -9.17
CA TYR A 270 1.99 -26.01 -8.64
C TYR A 270 2.29 -26.98 -9.78
N ASP A 271 3.57 -27.34 -9.93
CA ASP A 271 4.05 -28.35 -10.87
C ASP A 271 4.46 -29.61 -10.10
N MET A 272 3.91 -30.77 -10.47
CA MET A 272 4.15 -32.03 -9.76
C MET A 272 5.61 -32.47 -9.76
N GLN A 273 6.42 -32.07 -10.76
CA GLN A 273 7.82 -32.46 -10.87
C GLN A 273 8.77 -31.44 -10.24
N ARG A 274 8.38 -30.16 -10.22
CA ARG A 274 9.28 -29.04 -9.87
C ARG A 274 8.85 -28.23 -8.66
N GLY A 275 7.69 -28.54 -8.08
CA GLY A 275 7.09 -27.77 -6.99
C GLY A 275 6.43 -26.50 -7.49
N GLU A 276 6.35 -25.48 -6.64
CA GLU A 276 5.71 -24.22 -7.01
C GLU A 276 6.56 -23.43 -8.03
N ASN A 277 5.91 -22.99 -9.10
CA ASN A 277 6.47 -22.16 -10.17
C ASN A 277 5.71 -20.82 -10.27
N ILE A 278 6.36 -19.83 -10.90
CA ILE A 278 5.80 -18.50 -11.13
C ILE A 278 5.29 -18.39 -12.57
N VAL A 279 4.06 -17.90 -12.71
CA VAL A 279 3.41 -17.55 -13.98
C VAL A 279 3.23 -16.03 -14.02
N LEU A 280 3.71 -15.39 -15.08
CA LEU A 280 3.51 -13.97 -15.35
C LEU A 280 2.39 -13.81 -16.38
N PHE A 281 1.37 -13.05 -16.04
CA PHE A 281 0.36 -12.57 -16.98
C PHE A 281 0.73 -11.17 -17.46
N THR A 282 0.61 -10.92 -18.75
CA THR A 282 0.99 -9.65 -19.36
C THR A 282 0.04 -9.23 -20.47
N THR A 283 -0.19 -7.92 -20.62
CA THR A 283 -0.86 -7.35 -21.81
C THR A 283 0.11 -6.98 -22.92
N ASP A 284 1.41 -7.25 -22.76
CA ASP A 284 2.41 -7.04 -23.80
C ASP A 284 2.55 -8.31 -24.68
N PRO A 285 2.18 -8.26 -25.97
CA PRO A 285 2.33 -9.40 -26.87
C PRO A 285 3.79 -9.67 -27.28
N ALA A 286 4.70 -8.72 -27.06
CA ALA A 286 6.09 -8.80 -27.46
C ALA A 286 7.03 -9.17 -26.30
N LEU A 287 6.58 -9.10 -25.04
CA LEU A 287 7.41 -9.37 -23.86
C LEU A 287 7.87 -10.82 -23.83
N LYS A 288 9.19 -11.02 -23.78
CA LYS A 288 9.83 -12.33 -23.70
C LYS A 288 10.61 -12.49 -22.40
N ARG A 289 10.99 -13.74 -22.12
CA ARG A 289 11.75 -14.08 -20.92
C ARG A 289 13.14 -13.45 -20.93
N GLU A 290 13.75 -13.29 -22.09
CA GLU A 290 15.06 -12.64 -22.23
C GLU A 290 15.01 -11.18 -21.77
N ASP A 291 13.90 -10.47 -22.02
CA ASP A 291 13.72 -9.08 -21.56
C ASP A 291 13.68 -9.03 -20.03
N LEU A 292 12.97 -9.97 -19.40
CA LEU A 292 12.93 -10.11 -17.95
C LEU A 292 14.31 -10.44 -17.36
N GLN A 293 15.11 -11.27 -18.04
CA GLN A 293 16.47 -11.59 -17.61
C GLN A 293 17.40 -10.38 -17.62
N ILE A 294 17.34 -9.57 -18.68
CA ILE A 294 18.12 -8.34 -18.77
C ILE A 294 17.77 -7.41 -17.61
N VAL A 295 16.48 -7.20 -17.37
CA VAL A 295 16.00 -6.32 -16.30
C VAL A 295 16.34 -6.88 -14.91
N ALA A 296 16.10 -8.17 -14.66
CA ALA A 296 16.39 -8.79 -13.37
C ALA A 296 17.87 -8.64 -12.99
N LYS A 297 18.76 -8.85 -13.96
CA LYS A 297 20.20 -8.65 -13.78
C LYS A 297 20.53 -7.19 -13.45
N ASN A 298 19.92 -6.23 -14.14
CA ASN A 298 20.14 -4.79 -13.88
C ASN A 298 19.61 -4.35 -12.50
N LEU A 299 18.53 -4.99 -12.01
CA LEU A 299 17.95 -4.73 -10.70
C LEU A 299 18.63 -5.50 -9.55
N GLY A 300 19.56 -6.41 -9.85
CA GLY A 300 20.16 -7.31 -8.85
C GLY A 300 19.17 -8.33 -8.28
N SER A 301 18.09 -8.63 -9.01
CA SER A 301 17.08 -9.60 -8.61
C SER A 301 17.56 -11.04 -8.84
N PRO A 302 17.17 -12.01 -7.99
CA PRO A 302 17.57 -13.41 -8.16
C PRO A 302 16.95 -14.02 -9.43
N GLU A 303 17.64 -14.98 -10.06
CA GLU A 303 17.15 -15.71 -11.25
C GLU A 303 15.80 -16.42 -10.97
N LEU A 304 15.55 -16.81 -9.72
CA LEU A 304 14.30 -17.42 -9.30
C LEU A 304 13.10 -16.45 -9.38
N ALA A 305 13.33 -15.13 -9.43
CA ALA A 305 12.29 -14.11 -9.65
C ALA A 305 11.90 -13.93 -11.12
N ILE A 306 12.51 -14.67 -12.03
CA ILE A 306 12.21 -14.58 -13.46
C ILE A 306 11.15 -15.63 -13.78
N ALA A 307 9.95 -15.17 -14.14
CA ALA A 307 8.85 -16.03 -14.51
C ALA A 307 9.25 -16.95 -15.67
N ARG A 308 9.04 -18.27 -15.49
CA ARG A 308 9.34 -19.27 -16.53
C ARG A 308 8.23 -19.37 -17.56
N LYS A 309 7.01 -19.01 -17.16
CA LYS A 309 5.81 -19.03 -17.98
C LYS A 309 5.27 -17.62 -18.08
N ILE A 310 5.10 -17.15 -19.31
CA ILE A 310 4.50 -15.86 -19.64
C ILE A 310 3.21 -16.16 -20.40
N VAL A 311 2.09 -15.66 -19.89
CA VAL A 311 0.75 -15.82 -20.47
C VAL A 311 0.28 -14.44 -20.91
N GLN A 312 -0.04 -14.32 -22.19
CA GLN A 312 -0.56 -13.09 -22.76
C GLN A 312 -2.07 -13.01 -22.53
N LEU A 313 -2.53 -11.86 -22.05
CA LEU A 313 -3.94 -11.53 -21.88
C LEU A 313 -4.26 -10.23 -22.62
N GLU A 314 -5.51 -10.08 -23.05
CA GLU A 314 -5.98 -8.79 -23.58
C GLU A 314 -6.06 -7.74 -22.45
N GLU A 315 -6.53 -8.14 -21.27
CA GLU A 315 -6.62 -7.30 -20.08
C GLU A 315 -6.34 -8.12 -18.81
N ILE A 316 -5.74 -7.49 -17.79
CA ILE A 316 -5.56 -8.11 -16.48
C ILE A 316 -6.90 -8.07 -15.70
N PRO A 317 -7.42 -9.20 -15.20
CA PRO A 317 -8.64 -9.23 -14.40
C PRO A 317 -8.58 -8.30 -13.18
N LEU A 318 -9.64 -7.53 -12.95
CA LEU A 318 -9.77 -6.62 -11.81
C LEU A 318 -11.00 -6.98 -10.96
N LEU A 319 -10.89 -6.82 -9.64
CA LEU A 319 -12.02 -6.85 -8.71
C LEU A 319 -12.93 -5.63 -8.94
N GLY A 320 -14.16 -5.67 -8.43
CA GLY A 320 -15.09 -4.52 -8.45
C GLY A 320 -14.55 -3.25 -7.77
N THR A 321 -13.47 -3.36 -6.98
CA THR A 321 -12.74 -2.22 -6.38
C THR A 321 -11.67 -1.61 -7.30
N GLY A 322 -11.48 -2.14 -8.51
CA GLY A 322 -10.42 -1.74 -9.46
C GLY A 322 -9.02 -2.27 -9.14
N LYS A 323 -8.87 -3.19 -8.19
CA LYS A 323 -7.59 -3.85 -7.86
C LYS A 323 -7.44 -5.14 -8.65
N THR A 324 -6.23 -5.57 -8.97
CA THR A 324 -5.94 -6.86 -9.62
C THR A 324 -6.63 -8.02 -8.90
N ASP A 325 -7.37 -8.83 -9.67
CA ASP A 325 -8.03 -10.04 -9.20
C ASP A 325 -7.08 -11.24 -9.25
N TYR A 326 -6.27 -11.36 -8.21
CA TYR A 326 -5.34 -12.47 -8.06
C TYR A 326 -6.03 -13.83 -7.84
N VAL A 327 -7.32 -13.87 -7.47
CA VAL A 327 -8.07 -15.13 -7.33
C VAL A 327 -8.32 -15.70 -8.71
N THR A 328 -8.85 -14.88 -9.63
CA THR A 328 -9.05 -15.28 -11.02
C THR A 328 -7.71 -15.61 -11.70
N LEU A 329 -6.67 -14.82 -11.50
CA LEU A 329 -5.34 -15.11 -12.06
C LEU A 329 -4.73 -16.41 -11.51
N LYS A 330 -5.00 -16.78 -10.25
CA LYS A 330 -4.57 -18.06 -9.67
C LYS A 330 -5.27 -19.24 -10.35
N GLN A 331 -6.57 -19.14 -10.59
CA GLN A 331 -7.32 -20.16 -11.34
C GLN A 331 -6.82 -20.29 -12.78
N MET A 332 -6.54 -19.16 -13.44
CA MET A 332 -5.94 -19.15 -14.77
C MET A 332 -4.54 -19.80 -14.77
N ALA A 333 -3.72 -19.53 -13.75
CA ALA A 333 -2.38 -20.11 -13.64
C ALA A 333 -2.42 -21.63 -13.43
N GLU A 334 -3.43 -22.15 -12.72
CA GLU A 334 -3.64 -23.59 -12.53
C GLU A 334 -4.11 -24.29 -13.82
N ALA A 335 -4.87 -23.59 -14.67
CA ALA A 335 -5.40 -24.11 -15.92
C ALA A 335 -4.43 -24.00 -17.11
N ALA A 336 -3.49 -23.05 -17.06
CA ALA A 336 -2.51 -22.81 -18.11
C ALA A 336 -1.47 -23.93 -18.17
#